data_AF-A0A4R7DB03-F1
#
_entry.id   AF-A0A4R7DB03-F1
#
_cell.length_a   1.000
_cell.length_b   1.000
_cell.length_c   1.000
_cell.angle_alpha   90.00
_cell.angle_beta   90.00
_cell.angle_gamma   90.00
#
_symmetry.space_group_name_H-M   'P 1'
#
loop_
_entity.id
_entity.type
_entity.pdbx_description
1 polymer ?
#
loop_
_entity_poly.entity_id
_entity_poly.type
_entity_poly.pdbx_seq_one_letter_code
_entity_poly.pdbx_strand_id
1 'polypeptide(L)' 'MIRKELHLDETIISALEAEAKRQNRSLKNYLEFLAIEQAKKLEVPSKEYTDMMDDLLNKFDNNEIEFSSIEEVMSRNGI' A
#
# COMPACT_ATOMS: atom_id res chain seq x y z
N MET A 1 15.40 -5.08 22.40
CA MET A 1 14.33 -4.09 22.20
C MET A 1 14.98 -2.76 21.85
N ILE A 2 14.65 -2.16 20.70
CA ILE A 2 15.19 -0.85 20.31
C ILE A 2 14.20 0.22 20.81
N ARG A 3 14.68 1.19 21.57
CA ARG A 3 13.87 2.34 22.04
C ARG A 3 14.20 3.54 21.16
N LYS A 4 13.16 4.24 20.69
CA LYS A 4 13.28 5.53 20.00
C LYS A 4 12.58 6.59 20.84
N GLU A 5 13.23 7.73 20.99
CA GLU A 5 12.70 8.89 21.72
C GLU A 5 12.29 9.96 20.71
N LEU A 6 11.10 10.53 20.88
CA LEU A 6 10.59 11.64 20.09
C LEU A 6 10.28 12.80 21.03
N HIS A 7 10.81 13.97 20.71
CA HIS A 7 10.49 15.21 21.39
C HIS A 7 9.46 15.95 20.54
N LEU A 8 8.25 16.09 21.07
CA LEU A 8 7.11 16.70 20.41
C LEU A 8 6.44 17.67 21.38
N ASP A 9 5.81 18.70 20.83
CA ASP A 9 5.00 19.62 21.62
C ASP A 9 3.77 18.92 22.22
N GLU A 10 3.32 19.40 23.37
CA GLU A 10 2.16 18.83 24.09
C GLU A 10 0.88 18.81 23.24
N THR A 11 0.70 19.83 22.39
CA THR A 11 -0.45 19.92 21.47
C THR A 11 -0.45 18.78 20.45
N ILE A 12 0.73 18.41 19.95
CA ILE A 12 0.92 17.32 18.99
C ILE A 12 0.67 15.98 19.69
N ILE A 13 1.26 15.78 20.87
CA ILE A 13 1.05 14.56 21.67
C ILE A 13 -0.44 14.36 21.95
N SER A 14 -1.14 15.42 22.37
CA SER A 14 -2.57 15.38 22.68
C SER A 14 -3.42 14.99 21.46
N ALA A 15 -3.08 15.52 20.28
CA ALA A 15 -3.76 15.16 19.03
C ALA A 15 -3.53 13.69 18.65
N LEU A 16 -2.28 13.20 18.76
CA LEU A 16 -1.93 11.81 18.46
C LEU A 16 -2.62 10.83 19.42
N GLU A 17 -2.71 11.16 20.71
CA GLU A 17 -3.41 10.33 21.69
C GLU A 17 -4.92 10.27 21.45
N ALA A 18 -5.53 11.40 21.09
CA ALA A 18 -6.96 11.45 20.75
C ALA A 18 -7.27 10.55 19.54
N GLU A 19 -6.41 10.58 18.52
CA GLU A 19 -6.57 9.75 17.33
C GLU A 19 -6.31 8.26 17.62
N ALA A 20 -5.28 7.95 18.41
CA ALA A 20 -5.02 6.58 18.86
C ALA A 20 -6.23 5.99 19.61
N LYS A 21 -6.86 6.79 20.49
CA LYS A 21 -8.07 6.40 21.22
C LYS A 21 -9.27 6.17 20.30
N ARG A 22 -9.49 7.03 19.29
CA ARG A 22 -10.56 6.82 18.30
C ARG A 22 -10.44 5.49 17.57
N GLN A 23 -9.21 5.04 17.32
CA GLN A 23 -8.91 3.77 16.67
C GLN A 23 -8.79 2.58 17.64
N ASN A 24 -9.11 2.80 18.92
CA ASN A 24 -9.01 1.81 20.00
C ASN A 24 -7.60 1.20 20.14
N ARG A 25 -6.56 2.04 20.03
CA ARG A 25 -5.14 1.67 20.07
C ARG A 25 -4.38 2.48 21.12
N SER A 26 -3.29 1.93 21.64
CA SER A 26 -2.33 2.71 22.42
C SER A 26 -1.54 3.66 21.50
N LEU A 27 -1.04 4.78 22.03
CA LEU A 27 -0.21 5.72 21.27
C LEU A 27 1.00 5.03 20.62
N LYS A 28 1.65 4.11 21.34
CA LYS A 28 2.77 3.29 20.82
C LYS A 28 2.36 2.54 19.55
N ASN A 29 1.28 1.76 19.61
CA ASN A 29 0.84 0.92 18.51
C ASN A 29 0.33 1.77 17.32
N TYR A 30 -0.24 2.93 17.62
CA TYR A 30 -0.65 3.90 16.61
C TYR A 30 0.55 4.46 15.85
N LEU A 31 1.62 4.85 16.54
CA LEU A 31 2.85 5.35 15.91
C LEU A 31 3.57 4.26 15.09
N GLU A 32 3.62 3.03 15.60
CA GLU A 32 4.17 1.88 14.86
C GLU A 32 3.39 1.63 13.56
N PHE A 33 2.06 1.66 13.65
CA PHE A 33 1.18 1.54 12.48
C PHE A 33 1.42 2.66 11.46
N LEU A 34 1.47 3.92 11.91
CA LEU A 34 1.73 5.06 11.03
C LEU A 34 3.08 4.94 10.33
N ALA A 35 4.14 4.58 11.05
CA ALA A 35 5.47 4.43 10.47
C ALA A 35 5.49 3.37 9.36
N ILE A 36 4.81 2.24 9.57
CA ILE A 36 4.69 1.16 8.59
C ILE A 36 3.89 1.61 7.37
N GLU A 37 2.73 2.24 7.58
CA GLU A 37 1.88 2.69 6.47
C GLU A 37 2.57 3.76 5.62
N GLN A 38 3.32 4.67 6.24
CA GLN A 38 4.10 5.66 5.51
C GLN A 38 5.26 5.01 4.74
N ALA A 39 5.91 3.99 5.30
CA ALA A 39 6.94 3.24 4.59
C ALA A 39 6.37 2.51 3.35
N LYS A 40 5.23 1.83 3.50
CA LYS A 40 4.56 1.12 2.39
C LYS A 40 4.16 2.04 1.24
N LYS A 41 3.74 3.28 1.53
CA LYS A 41 3.41 4.26 0.47
C LYS A 41 4.62 4.67 -0.37
N LEU A 42 5.82 4.56 0.21
CA LEU A 42 7.08 4.87 -0.45
C LEU A 42 7.75 3.62 -1.02
N GLU A 43 7.17 2.44 -0.77
CA GLU A 43 7.67 1.19 -1.29
C GLU A 43 7.49 1.22 -2.81
N VAL A 44 8.61 1.21 -3.52
CA VAL A 44 8.61 1.00 -4.96
C VAL A 44 7.98 -0.38 -5.20
N PRO A 45 7.13 -0.54 -6.22
CA PRO A 45 6.60 -1.85 -6.58
C PRO A 45 7.73 -2.89 -6.63
N SER A 46 7.43 -4.13 -6.25
CA SER A 46 8.47 -5.16 -6.21
C SER A 46 9.15 -5.27 -7.57
N LYS A 47 10.40 -5.72 -7.58
CA LYS A 47 11.12 -5.92 -8.84
C LYS A 47 10.34 -6.89 -9.73
N GLU A 48 9.76 -7.94 -9.15
CA GLU A 48 8.94 -8.92 -9.87
C GLU A 48 7.69 -8.28 -10.51
N TYR A 49 7.02 -7.37 -9.80
CA TYR A 49 5.88 -6.65 -10.36
C TYR A 49 6.32 -5.70 -11.48
N THR A 50 7.46 -5.03 -11.31
CA THR A 50 8.03 -4.13 -12.31
C THR A 50 8.40 -4.91 -13.57
N ASP A 51 9.13 -6.02 -13.43
CA ASP A 51 9.53 -6.90 -14.53
C ASP A 51 8.30 -7.48 -15.27
N MET A 52 7.24 -7.85 -14.53
CA MET A 52 5.97 -8.31 -15.12
C MET A 52 5.28 -7.20 -15.94
N MET A 53 5.27 -5.97 -15.42
CA MET A 53 4.68 -4.84 -16.14
C MET A 53 5.50 -4.44 -17.36
N ASP A 54 6.82 -4.47 -17.27
CA ASP A 54 7.71 -4.22 -18.41
C ASP A 54 7.49 -5.26 -19.51
N ASP A 55 7.35 -6.55 -19.18
CA ASP A 55 7.00 -7.61 -20.14
C ASP A 55 5.61 -7.38 -20.77
N LEU A 56 4.62 -6.97 -19.97
CA LEU A 56 3.28 -6.67 -20.47
C LEU A 56 3.29 -5.47 -21.44
N LEU A 57 4.01 -4.40 -21.11
CA LEU A 57 4.14 -3.24 -21.99
C LEU A 57 4.86 -3.59 -23.30
N ASN A 58 5.93 -4.40 -23.23
CA ASN A 58 6.63 -4.88 -24.42
C ASN A 58 5.70 -5.70 -25.34
N LYS A 59 4.89 -6.59 -24.76
CA LYS A 59 3.89 -7.37 -25.51
C LYS A 59 2.83 -6.46 -26.13
N PHE A 60 2.41 -5.42 -25.42
CA PHE A 60 1.46 -4.44 -25.93
C PHE A 60 2.02 -3.72 -27.16
N ASP A 61 3.24 -3.18 -27.06
CA ASP A 61 3.91 -2.44 -28.13
C ASP A 61 4.17 -3.31 -29.37
N ASN A 62 4.39 -4.61 -29.17
CA ASN A 62 4.60 -5.59 -30.24
C ASN A 62 3.28 -6.16 -30.82
N ASN A 63 2.11 -5.69 -30.38
CA ASN A 63 0.79 -6.22 -30.74
C ASN A 63 0.61 -7.73 -30.42
N GLU A 64 1.24 -8.19 -29.34
CA GLU A 64 1.16 -9.58 -28.86
C GLU A 64 0.08 -9.78 -27.79
N ILE A 65 -0.67 -8.72 -27.44
CA ILE A 65 -1.79 -8.79 -26.50
C ILE A 65 -3.10 -8.92 -27.26
N GLU A 66 -3.79 -10.03 -27.03
CA GLU A 66 -5.18 -10.21 -27.46
C GLU A 66 -6.13 -9.64 -26.40
N PHE A 67 -7.04 -8.78 -26.85
CA PHE A 67 -8.10 -8.21 -26.00
C PHE A 67 -9.40 -8.96 -26.26
N SER A 68 -10.12 -9.29 -25.18
CA SER A 68 -11.46 -9.86 -25.25
C SER A 68 -12.47 -8.89 -24.62
N SER A 69 -13.71 -8.95 -25.11
CA SER A 69 -14.81 -8.22 -24.49
C SER A 69 -15.11 -8.75 -23.09
N ILE A 70 -15.73 -7.93 -22.24
CA ILE A 70 -16.06 -8.35 -20.88
C ILE A 70 -17.07 -9.51 -20.89
N GLU A 71 -17.98 -9.54 -21.87
CA GLU A 71 -18.96 -10.59 -22.08
C GLU A 71 -18.30 -11.94 -22.38
N GLU A 72 -17.27 -11.97 -23.23
CA GLU A 72 -16.49 -13.17 -23.54
C GLU A 72 -15.71 -13.67 -22.31
N VAL A 73 -15.12 -12.75 -21.54
CA VAL A 73 -14.41 -13.10 -20.31
C VAL A 73 -15.36 -13.69 -19.28
N MET A 74 -16.54 -13.10 -19.08
CA MET A 74 -17.57 -13.60 -18.17
C MET A 74 -18.05 -15.00 -18.59
N SER A 75 -18.37 -15.17 -19.88
CA SER A 75 -18.79 -16.46 -20.43
C SER A 75 -17.73 -17.56 -20.25
N ARG A 76 -16.44 -17.26 -20.48
CA ARG A 76 -15.33 -18.21 -20.29
C ARG A 76 -15.15 -18.64 -18.84
N ASN A 77 -15.41 -17.74 -17.89
CA ASN A 77 -15.19 -17.99 -16.46
C ASN A 77 -16.46 -18.45 -15.72
N GLY A 78 -17.59 -18.59 -16.41
CA GLY A 78 -18.84 -19.09 -15.84
C GLY A 78 -19.50 -18.14 -14.85
N ILE A 79 -19.34 -16.83 -15.07
CA ILE A 79 -19.91 -15.74 -14.24
C ILE A 79 -20.96 -15.00 -15.06
#